data_AF-A0A7Y2AAX6-F1
#
_entry.id   AF-A0A7Y2AAX6-F1
#
_cell.length_a   1.000
_cell.length_b   1.000
_cell.length_c   1.000
_cell.angle_alpha   90.00
_cell.angle_beta   90.00
_cell.angle_gamma   90.00
#
_symmetry.space_group_name_H-M   'P 1'
#
loop_
_entity.id
_entity.type
_entity.pdbx_description
1 polymer ?
#
loop_
_entity_poly.entity_id
_entity_poly.type
_entity_poly.pdbx_seq_one_letter_code
_entity_poly.pdbx_strand_id
1 'polypeptide(L)'
;MNLDFIVLMGESGEGGGMSVFIMWGLVLLIFYFFMIRPQQKKQKQAQAFRSSLKKGLRVVTIGGVHGKIEAVKEKTVIIETEAGGKLKVEKSAISPTSEASEAEIAQAKK
;
A
#
# COMPACT_ATOMS: atom_id res chain seq x y z
N MET A 1 -7.32 -12.11 45.57
CA MET A 1 -8.24 -12.40 44.43
C MET A 1 -7.54 -13.45 43.61
N ASN A 2 -7.89 -14.70 43.89
CA ASN A 2 -7.05 -15.85 43.60
C ASN A 2 -7.42 -16.39 42.21
N LEU A 3 -6.41 -16.75 41.41
CA LEU A 3 -6.58 -17.28 40.07
C LEU A 3 -7.47 -18.53 40.03
N ASP A 4 -7.58 -19.25 41.14
CA ASP A 4 -8.40 -20.46 41.27
C ASP A 4 -9.92 -20.23 41.07
N PHE A 5 -10.40 -18.99 41.26
CA PHE A 5 -11.82 -18.68 41.08
C PHE A 5 -12.24 -18.57 39.60
N ILE A 6 -11.30 -18.26 38.70
CA ILE A 6 -11.58 -18.19 37.25
C ILE A 6 -11.59 -19.59 36.63
N VAL A 7 -10.84 -20.54 37.19
CA VAL A 7 -10.79 -21.93 36.67
C VAL A 7 -12.06 -22.70 37.02
N LEU A 8 -12.66 -22.48 38.19
CA LEU A 8 -13.88 -23.19 38.63
C LEU A 8 -15.18 -22.74 37.90
N MET A 9 -15.18 -21.58 37.23
CA MET A 9 -16.28 -21.17 36.33
C MET A 9 -16.07 -21.59 34.87
N GLY A 10 -14.92 -22.21 34.54
CA GLY A 10 -14.63 -22.77 33.22
C GLY A 10 -15.11 -24.21 33.02
N GLU A 11 -15.65 -24.85 34.06
CA GLU A 11 -16.04 -26.28 34.06
C GLU A 11 -17.54 -26.46 33.82
N SER A 12 -18.04 -25.88 32.72
CA SER A 12 -19.30 -26.32 32.12
C SER A 12 -19.18 -26.30 30.60
N GLY A 13 -18.51 -27.33 30.08
CA GLY A 13 -18.42 -27.55 28.65
C GLY A 13 -17.36 -28.58 28.25
N GLU A 14 -17.70 -29.87 28.36
CA GLU A 14 -16.97 -31.02 27.79
C GLU A 14 -17.00 -31.05 26.23
N GLY A 15 -17.10 -29.88 25.60
CA GLY A 15 -16.91 -29.61 24.17
C GLY A 15 -15.87 -28.50 23.90
N GLY A 16 -15.15 -28.04 24.95
CA GLY A 16 -14.34 -26.82 24.99
C GLY A 16 -13.11 -26.77 24.08
N GLY A 17 -12.40 -27.89 23.87
CA GLY A 17 -11.15 -27.91 23.11
C GLY A 17 -11.34 -27.62 21.62
N MET A 18 -12.29 -28.29 20.98
CA MET A 18 -12.61 -28.08 19.56
C MET A 18 -13.24 -26.71 19.31
N SER A 19 -14.11 -26.24 20.22
CA SER A 19 -14.69 -24.90 20.14
C SER A 19 -13.64 -23.79 20.28
N VAL A 20 -12.59 -23.98 21.09
CA VAL A 20 -11.48 -23.03 21.20
C VAL A 20 -10.70 -22.96 19.88
N PHE A 21 -10.32 -24.09 19.28
CA PHE A 21 -9.62 -24.06 17.97
C PHE A 21 -10.47 -23.45 16.86
N ILE A 22 -11.78 -23.71 16.84
CA ILE A 22 -12.72 -23.08 15.90
C ILE A 22 -12.77 -21.57 16.12
N MET A 23 -12.89 -21.11 17.38
CA MET A 23 -12.96 -19.68 17.71
C MET A 23 -11.67 -18.94 17.33
N TRP A 24 -10.50 -19.51 17.62
CA TRP A 24 -9.20 -18.94 17.24
C TRP A 24 -8.97 -18.97 15.72
N GLY A 25 -9.38 -20.04 15.04
CA GLY A 25 -9.33 -20.13 13.58
C GLY A 25 -10.19 -19.08 12.90
N LEU A 26 -11.38 -18.79 13.45
CA LEU A 26 -12.32 -17.80 12.92
C LEU A 26 -11.79 -16.37 13.10
N VAL A 27 -11.16 -16.07 14.25
CA VAL A 27 -10.46 -14.81 14.48
C VAL A 27 -9.27 -14.64 13.53
N LEU A 28 -8.42 -15.67 13.38
CA LEU A 28 -7.30 -15.64 12.43
C LEU A 28 -7.77 -15.42 10.98
N LEU A 29 -8.87 -16.06 10.59
CA LEU A 29 -9.43 -15.92 9.25
C LEU A 29 -9.95 -14.51 8.99
N ILE A 30 -10.62 -13.90 9.98
CA ILE A 30 -11.10 -12.52 9.89
C ILE A 30 -9.92 -11.53 9.86
N PHE A 31 -8.95 -11.65 10.77
CA PHE A 31 -7.76 -10.78 10.75
C PHE A 31 -6.95 -10.92 9.46
N TYR A 32 -6.78 -12.15 8.95
CA TYR A 32 -6.15 -12.41 7.66
C TYR A 32 -6.92 -11.70 6.54
N PHE A 33 -8.24 -11.92 6.45
CA PHE A 33 -9.04 -11.35 5.37
C PHE A 33 -9.09 -9.82 5.43
N PHE A 34 -9.21 -9.25 6.62
CA PHE A 34 -9.29 -7.80 6.82
C PHE A 34 -7.95 -7.08 6.70
N MET A 35 -6.80 -7.71 6.97
CA MET A 35 -5.49 -7.06 6.84
C MET A 35 -4.87 -7.32 5.47
N ILE A 36 -4.85 -8.57 4.99
CA ILE A 36 -4.17 -8.94 3.75
C ILE A 36 -4.91 -8.40 2.52
N ARG A 37 -6.24 -8.42 2.50
CA ARG A 37 -7.00 -7.89 1.36
C ARG A 37 -6.76 -6.40 1.11
N PRO A 38 -6.85 -5.48 2.10
CA PRO A 38 -6.52 -4.09 1.85
C PRO A 38 -5.03 -3.85 1.63
N GLN A 39 -4.15 -4.65 2.25
CA GLN A 39 -2.70 -4.50 2.04
C GLN A 39 -2.29 -4.90 0.63
N GLN A 40 -2.84 -6.00 0.08
CA GLN A 40 -2.68 -6.38 -1.32
C GLN A 40 -3.21 -5.30 -2.27
N LYS A 41 -4.35 -4.67 -1.95
CA LYS A 41 -4.91 -3.58 -2.76
C LYS A 41 -3.96 -2.37 -2.80
N LYS A 42 -3.39 -1.97 -1.65
CA LYS A 42 -2.40 -0.89 -1.57
C LYS A 42 -1.10 -1.22 -2.33
N GLN A 43 -0.60 -2.45 -2.21
CA GLN A 43 0.61 -2.87 -2.94
C GLN A 43 0.38 -2.90 -4.46
N LYS A 44 -0.75 -3.44 -4.91
CA LYS A 44 -1.12 -3.45 -6.34
C LYS A 44 -1.25 -2.04 -6.91
N GLN A 45 -1.86 -1.11 -6.16
CA GLN A 45 -1.96 0.29 -6.56
C GLN A 45 -0.58 0.96 -6.68
N ALA A 46 0.29 0.79 -5.67
CA ALA A 46 1.65 1.33 -5.72
C ALA A 46 2.46 0.76 -6.90
N GLN A 47 2.29 -0.52 -7.20
CA GLN A 47 2.98 -1.18 -8.32
C GLN A 47 2.42 -0.73 -9.67
N ALA A 48 1.09 -0.59 -9.80
CA ALA A 48 0.45 -0.04 -10.99
C ALA A 48 0.90 1.40 -11.26
N PHE A 49 0.99 2.24 -10.22
CA PHE A 49 1.50 3.60 -10.33
C PHE A 49 2.94 3.62 -10.85
N ARG A 50 3.84 2.82 -10.27
CA ARG A 50 5.25 2.73 -10.73
C ARG A 50 5.39 2.29 -12.20
N SER A 51 4.47 1.46 -12.68
CA SER A 51 4.41 1.02 -14.08
C SER A 51 3.79 2.04 -15.03
N SER A 52 2.94 2.94 -14.52
CA SER A 52 2.31 4.01 -15.30
C SER A 52 3.25 5.18 -15.62
N LEU A 53 4.38 5.28 -14.91
CA LEU A 53 5.40 6.32 -15.11
C LEU A 53 6.06 6.15 -16.48
N LYS A 54 5.85 7.13 -17.37
CA LYS A 54 6.43 7.20 -18.71
C LYS A 54 7.20 8.50 -18.88
N LYS A 55 8.13 8.50 -19.85
CA LYS A 55 8.80 9.72 -20.30
C LYS A 55 7.76 10.70 -20.83
N GLY A 56 7.91 11.97 -20.49
CA GLY A 56 7.02 13.04 -20.92
C GLY A 56 5.96 13.47 -19.91
N LEU A 57 5.69 12.66 -18.89
CA LEU A 57 4.68 12.97 -17.88
C LEU A 57 5.16 14.06 -16.92
N ARG A 58 4.26 14.99 -16.55
CA ARG A 58 4.45 15.85 -15.38
C ARG A 58 4.13 15.07 -14.11
N VAL A 59 5.03 15.17 -13.14
CA VAL A 59 4.90 14.50 -11.86
C VAL A 59 5.29 15.45 -10.73
N VAL A 60 4.75 15.18 -9.56
CA VAL A 60 5.14 15.86 -8.33
C VAL A 60 5.81 14.85 -7.42
N THR A 61 6.97 15.21 -6.87
CA THR A 61 7.64 14.38 -5.85
C THR A 61 6.96 14.55 -4.49
N ILE A 62 7.19 13.64 -3.56
CA ILE A 62 6.64 13.74 -2.18
C ILE A 62 7.07 15.04 -1.48
N GLY A 63 8.23 15.60 -1.86
CA GLY A 63 8.72 16.89 -1.36
C GLY A 63 8.08 18.12 -2.02
N GLY A 64 7.07 17.96 -2.87
CA GLY A 64 6.40 19.06 -3.55
C GLY A 64 7.14 19.62 -4.77
N VAL A 65 8.13 18.90 -5.30
CA VAL A 65 8.87 19.35 -6.50
C VAL A 65 8.10 18.96 -7.74
N HIS A 66 7.75 19.94 -8.57
CA HIS A 66 7.11 19.74 -9.86
C HIS A 66 8.17 19.61 -10.96
N GLY A 67 7.96 18.64 -11.85
CA GLY A 67 8.85 18.44 -12.99
C GLY A 67 8.30 17.46 -14.01
N LYS A 68 9.03 17.31 -15.11
CA LYS A 68 8.70 16.41 -16.22
C LYS A 68 9.66 15.23 -16.26
N ILE A 69 9.15 14.02 -16.50
CA ILE A 69 10.00 12.83 -16.61
C ILE A 69 10.76 12.85 -17.94
N GLU A 70 12.08 12.97 -17.87
CA GLU A 70 12.97 12.86 -19.05
C GLU A 70 13.32 11.39 -19.33
N ALA A 71 13.62 10.63 -18.27
CA ALA A 71 13.99 9.22 -18.40
C ALA A 71 13.48 8.37 -17.23
N VAL A 72 13.05 7.14 -17.54
CA VAL A 72 12.64 6.15 -16.55
C VAL A 72 13.64 5.00 -16.58
N LYS A 73 14.24 4.68 -15.44
CA LYS A 73 15.04 3.45 -15.21
C LYS A 73 14.24 2.49 -14.32
N GLU A 74 14.80 1.34 -13.96
CA GLU A 74 14.08 0.33 -13.17
C GLU A 74 13.67 0.84 -11.79
N LYS A 75 14.63 1.38 -11.02
CA LYS A 75 14.43 1.88 -9.64
C LYS A 75 14.34 3.41 -9.52
N THR A 76 14.93 4.12 -10.49
CA THR A 76 15.05 5.59 -10.48
C THR A 76 14.42 6.21 -11.72
N VAL A 77 14.07 7.49 -11.61
CA VAL A 77 13.61 8.33 -12.71
C VAL A 77 14.43 9.63 -12.72
N ILE A 78 14.66 10.16 -13.91
CA ILE A 78 15.25 11.48 -14.10
C ILE A 78 14.10 12.43 -14.40
N ILE A 79 13.92 13.40 -13.52
CA ILE A 79 12.95 14.48 -13.67
C ILE A 79 13.70 15.77 -13.99
N GLU A 80 13.15 16.53 -14.93
CA GLU A 80 13.56 17.88 -15.23
C GLU A 80 12.61 18.83 -14.50
N THR A 81 13.15 19.63 -13.58
CA THR A 81 12.35 20.62 -12.86
C THR A 81 12.10 21.83 -13.75
N GLU A 82 11.05 22.60 -13.46
CA GLU A 82 10.77 23.85 -14.20
C GLU A 82 11.90 24.88 -14.05
N ALA A 83 12.74 24.75 -13.01
CA ALA A 83 13.96 25.54 -12.82
C ALA A 83 15.14 25.09 -13.71
N GLY A 84 14.94 24.13 -14.63
CA GLY A 84 15.97 23.66 -15.56
C GLY A 84 16.97 22.66 -14.97
N GLY A 85 16.74 22.18 -13.74
CA GLY A 85 17.60 21.20 -13.08
C GLY A 85 17.19 19.76 -13.38
N LYS A 86 18.16 18.90 -13.69
CA LYS A 86 17.94 17.45 -13.83
C LYS A 86 18.19 16.77 -12.48
N LEU A 87 17.13 16.21 -11.89
CA LEU A 87 17.20 15.47 -10.63
C LEU A 87 16.93 13.99 -10.86
N LYS A 88 17.77 13.16 -10.24
CA LYS A 88 17.52 11.72 -10.16
C LYS A 88 16.77 11.44 -8.87
N VAL A 89 15.54 10.95 -8.99
CA VAL A 89 14.71 10.58 -7.84
C VAL A 89 14.30 9.12 -7.94
N GLU A 90 14.02 8.50 -6.79
CA GLU A 90 13.50 7.14 -6.79
C GLU A 90 12.04 7.11 -7.25
N LYS A 91 11.61 6.02 -7.88
CA LYS A 91 10.20 5.81 -8.21
C LYS A 91 9.29 5.80 -6.99
N SER A 92 9.83 5.41 -5.83
CA SER A 92 9.16 5.44 -4.53
C SER A 92 8.87 6.87 -4.05
N ALA A 93 9.65 7.86 -4.52
CA ALA A 93 9.58 9.25 -4.09
C ALA A 93 8.64 10.12 -4.96
N ILE A 94 7.95 9.52 -5.94
CA ILE A 94 6.96 10.20 -6.77
C ILE A 94 5.60 10.07 -6.12
N SER A 95 4.88 11.18 -5.99
CA SER A 95 3.55 11.21 -5.38
C SER A 95 2.52 10.55 -6.30
N PRO A 96 1.80 9.51 -5.82
CA PRO A 96 0.72 8.87 -6.58
C PRO A 96 -0.57 9.69 -6.66
N THR A 97 -0.66 10.82 -5.95
CA THR A 97 -1.89 11.61 -5.78
C THR A 97 -1.77 13.02 -6.36
N SER A 98 -0.81 13.24 -7.26
CA SER A 98 -0.71 14.54 -7.93
C SER A 98 -1.59 14.59 -9.17
N GLU A 99 -2.43 15.63 -9.26
CA GLU A 99 -3.34 15.95 -10.37
C GLU A 99 -2.62 15.92 -11.73
N ALA A 100 -1.32 16.28 -11.76
CA ALA A 100 -0.46 16.20 -12.92
C ALA A 100 -0.25 14.76 -13.46
N SER A 101 -0.17 13.77 -12.56
CA SER A 101 -0.04 12.37 -12.97
C SER A 101 -1.38 11.75 -13.38
N GLU A 102 -2.47 12.11 -12.71
CA GLU A 102 -3.78 11.52 -12.96
C GLU A 102 -4.41 12.05 -14.25
N ALA A 103 -4.20 13.33 -14.58
CA ALA A 103 -4.66 13.95 -15.82
C ALA A 103 -3.93 13.41 -17.07
N GLU A 104 -2.61 13.19 -17.00
CA GLU A 104 -1.86 12.66 -18.15
C GLU A 104 -1.99 11.13 -18.32
N ILE A 105 -2.13 10.37 -17.23
CA ILE A 105 -2.39 8.92 -17.31
C ILE A 105 -3.81 8.63 -17.85
N ALA A 106 -4.79 9.49 -17.56
CA ALA A 106 -6.14 9.40 -18.12
C ALA A 106 -6.19 9.77 -19.61
N GLN A 107 -5.39 10.74 -20.05
CA GLN A 107 -5.32 11.14 -21.46
C GLN A 107 -4.60 10.12 -22.35
N ALA A 108 -3.60 9.39 -21.82
CA ALA A 108 -2.89 8.35 -22.58
C ALA A 108 -3.71 7.06 -22.85
N LYS A 109 -4.96 7.00 -22.35
CA LYS A 109 -5.89 5.87 -22.52
C LYS A 109 -7.05 6.17 -23.49
N LYS A 110 -7.09 7.37 -24.07
CA LYS A 110 -8.00 7.78 -25.14
C LYS A 110 -7.26 7.74 -26.47
#